data_AF-A0A3P8U827-F1
#
_entry.id   AF-A0A3P8U827-F1
#
_cell.length_a   1.000
_cell.length_b   1.000
_cell.length_c   1.000
_cell.angle_alpha   90.00
_cell.angle_beta   90.00
_cell.angle_gamma   90.00
#
_symmetry.space_group_name_H-M   'P 1'
#
loop_
_entity.id
_entity.type
_entity.pdbx_description
1 polymer ?
#
loop_
_entity_poly.entity_id
_entity_poly.type
_entity_poly.pdbx_seq_one_letter_code
_entity_poly.pdbx_strand_id
1 'polypeptide(L)'
;MSVKHAISRGLELGRSVFQLGLLKSGGRVAAKLRADRFRVGPSVRTVQPQAFLPSRYRYYRTSLKGLAAQLQSAGFRRRFTGSSPRNRAVFLAFGLGVGLIEQQLEDDRKSAATCEEIQAVFRKKRFQAPLKPFTSGYKLEDYIIGNQIGKGSNAAVYEAAAQFAPSKESDRKCSLVQMREDEEESQTARSLTCCSLRNFPLAIKMMWNFGAGSSSEAILKSMSQELVPAGPLALKQDKEQISLDGHFGVLPKRVSAHPNVIRVYRAFTADVPLLPGAQEEYPDVLPARLNPAGLGNNRTLFLVMKNYPCTLRQYLEVSTPSHRQGSLMVLQLLEGVDHLCRQGVAHRDLKSDNVLLEFDTDGCPHLVISDFGCCLAQSDSSLQLPFNSVWVSRGGNASLMAPEVTTAVPGCGVVIDYSKADAWAVGAISYEIFGQLNPFYRAVGLESRNYQEKQLPTLPSSVPDDVQLVIRLLLRRNPNKRPSARVAANMLHLSLWGRKALANQDSAGMRKLADWLLCQSAVVLLKGCSGPSGNRVEVELQRSFLSNLDLEDLRTAVGFLLYGREQRQACILSA
;
A
#
# COMPACT_ATOMS: atom_id res chain seq x y z
N MET A 1 -29.77 2.56 -16.09
CA MET A 1 -30.84 1.53 -15.96
C MET A 1 -30.25 0.23 -15.42
N SER A 2 -30.92 -0.40 -14.46
CA SER A 2 -30.40 -1.60 -13.80
C SER A 2 -30.28 -2.77 -14.79
N VAL A 3 -29.03 -3.15 -15.08
CA VAL A 3 -28.66 -4.41 -15.73
C VAL A 3 -29.24 -5.61 -14.94
N LYS A 4 -29.49 -5.46 -13.63
CA LYS A 4 -30.27 -6.40 -12.82
C LYS A 4 -31.77 -6.43 -13.20
N HIS A 5 -32.38 -5.31 -13.57
CA HIS A 5 -33.74 -5.28 -14.15
C HIS A 5 -33.78 -5.80 -15.59
N ALA A 6 -32.75 -5.54 -16.40
CA ALA A 6 -32.66 -6.02 -17.77
C ALA A 6 -32.34 -7.53 -17.86
N ILE A 7 -31.46 -8.04 -17.00
CA ILE A 7 -31.11 -9.46 -16.86
C ILE A 7 -32.18 -10.24 -16.07
N SER A 8 -32.85 -9.64 -15.08
CA SER A 8 -34.00 -10.28 -14.39
C SER A 8 -35.21 -10.42 -15.33
N ARG A 9 -35.54 -9.40 -16.13
CA ARG A 9 -36.56 -9.53 -17.20
C ARG A 9 -36.11 -10.51 -18.30
N GLY A 10 -34.82 -10.51 -18.67
CA GLY A 10 -34.25 -11.46 -19.63
C GLY A 10 -34.28 -12.93 -19.16
N LEU A 11 -34.07 -13.18 -17.87
CA LEU A 11 -34.12 -14.50 -17.23
C LEU A 11 -35.55 -15.01 -16.95
N GLU A 12 -36.52 -14.15 -16.62
CA GLU A 12 -37.94 -14.53 -16.51
C GLU A 12 -38.55 -14.89 -17.88
N LEU A 13 -38.17 -14.15 -18.92
CA LEU A 13 -38.57 -14.42 -20.30
C LEU A 13 -37.94 -15.71 -20.85
N GLY A 14 -36.67 -16.01 -20.52
CA GLY A 14 -36.02 -17.27 -20.88
C GLY A 14 -36.57 -18.50 -20.15
N ARG A 15 -36.96 -18.37 -18.88
CA ARG A 15 -37.47 -19.49 -18.05
C ARG A 15 -38.88 -19.97 -18.43
N SER A 16 -39.78 -19.08 -18.84
CA SER A 16 -41.13 -19.46 -19.30
C SER A 16 -41.14 -20.18 -20.66
N VAL A 17 -40.13 -19.91 -21.49
CA VAL A 17 -39.97 -20.49 -22.84
C VAL A 17 -39.39 -21.90 -22.79
N PHE A 18 -38.58 -22.22 -21.77
CA PHE A 18 -38.05 -23.58 -21.56
C PHE A 18 -39.07 -24.55 -20.94
N GLN A 19 -40.14 -24.06 -20.31
CA GLN A 19 -41.15 -24.90 -19.63
C GLN A 19 -42.32 -25.37 -20.52
N LEU A 20 -42.48 -24.85 -21.75
CA LEU A 20 -43.72 -25.08 -22.53
C LEU A 20 -43.55 -25.51 -23.99
N GLY A 21 -42.36 -25.85 -24.48
CA GLY A 21 -42.32 -26.43 -25.83
C GLY A 21 -40.97 -26.81 -26.40
N LEU A 22 -40.60 -28.08 -26.22
CA LEU A 22 -40.27 -29.00 -27.32
C LEU A 22 -40.19 -30.44 -26.76
N LEU A 23 -41.22 -31.24 -27.13
CA LEU A 23 -41.37 -32.71 -27.03
C LEU A 23 -41.66 -33.37 -25.65
N LYS A 24 -42.93 -33.74 -25.43
CA LYS A 24 -43.32 -35.02 -24.76
C LYS A 24 -43.08 -36.16 -25.78
N SER A 25 -42.78 -37.43 -25.49
CA SER A 25 -42.93 -38.34 -24.33
C SER A 25 -41.74 -39.33 -24.31
N GLY A 26 -41.33 -40.02 -23.25
CA GLY A 26 -41.83 -40.22 -21.90
C GLY A 26 -40.84 -41.15 -21.17
N GLY A 27 -40.98 -41.24 -19.84
CA GLY A 27 -40.18 -42.14 -19.00
C GLY A 27 -39.91 -41.52 -17.63
N ARG A 28 -40.84 -41.74 -16.70
CA ARG A 28 -40.72 -41.40 -15.27
C ARG A 28 -39.64 -42.27 -14.62
N VAL A 29 -38.79 -41.70 -13.75
CA VAL A 29 -38.55 -42.20 -12.37
C VAL A 29 -38.19 -41.00 -11.49
N ALA A 30 -38.75 -41.00 -10.27
CA ALA A 30 -38.76 -39.91 -9.30
C ALA A 30 -37.68 -40.05 -8.21
N ALA A 31 -37.44 -38.92 -7.52
CA ALA A 31 -36.87 -38.76 -6.16
C ALA A 31 -35.37 -39.12 -6.00
N LYS A 32 -34.55 -38.48 -5.16
CA LYS A 32 -34.79 -37.89 -3.83
C LYS A 32 -33.55 -37.07 -3.41
N LEU A 33 -33.78 -36.05 -2.58
CA LEU A 33 -32.82 -35.27 -1.81
C LEU A 33 -31.79 -36.12 -1.02
N ARG A 34 -30.53 -35.70 -0.95
CA ARG A 34 -29.81 -35.31 0.30
C ARG A 34 -28.33 -34.98 0.08
N ALA A 35 -27.87 -34.06 0.91
CA ALA A 35 -26.48 -33.66 1.14
C ALA A 35 -25.59 -34.84 1.59
N ASP A 36 -24.30 -34.85 1.21
CA ASP A 36 -23.17 -34.75 2.17
C ASP A 36 -21.78 -34.83 1.49
N ARG A 37 -20.82 -34.12 2.12
CA ARG A 37 -19.38 -34.40 2.28
C ARG A 37 -18.37 -34.13 1.13
N PHE A 38 -17.63 -33.05 1.34
CA PHE A 38 -16.24 -32.87 0.92
C PHE A 38 -15.31 -33.90 1.60
N ARG A 39 -14.38 -34.48 0.82
CA ARG A 39 -13.07 -34.96 1.28
C ARG A 39 -11.99 -34.45 0.33
N VAL A 40 -10.91 -33.95 0.92
CA VAL A 40 -9.73 -33.35 0.30
C VAL A 40 -8.58 -34.37 0.27
N GLY A 41 -7.79 -34.36 -0.80
CA GLY A 41 -6.44 -34.93 -0.91
C GLY A 41 -5.97 -35.07 -2.37
N PRO A 42 -4.66 -35.14 -2.66
CA PRO A 42 -3.70 -34.02 -2.66
C PRO A 42 -3.26 -33.59 -4.08
N SER A 43 -2.55 -32.47 -4.15
CA SER A 43 -2.04 -31.81 -5.36
C SER A 43 -0.93 -32.60 -6.07
N VAL A 44 -1.05 -32.74 -7.40
CA VAL A 44 0.04 -33.14 -8.29
C VAL A 44 0.05 -32.26 -9.54
N ARG A 45 1.20 -31.59 -9.73
CA ARG A 45 1.85 -31.07 -10.94
C ARG A 45 1.05 -30.25 -11.95
N THR A 46 1.55 -29.03 -12.14
CA THR A 46 1.29 -28.10 -13.24
C THR A 46 1.51 -28.76 -14.61
N VAL A 47 0.42 -29.00 -15.33
CA VAL A 47 0.41 -29.22 -16.78
C VAL A 47 -0.33 -28.01 -17.39
N GLN A 48 0.31 -27.37 -18.38
CA GLN A 48 -0.29 -26.30 -19.18
C GLN A 48 -1.70 -26.69 -19.65
N PRO A 49 -2.71 -25.81 -19.62
CA PRO A 49 -4.03 -26.17 -20.12
C PRO A 49 -4.00 -26.14 -21.66
N GLN A 50 -3.60 -27.24 -22.28
CA GLN A 50 -4.08 -27.55 -23.63
C GLN A 50 -5.58 -27.81 -23.52
N ALA A 51 -6.37 -26.94 -24.13
CA ALA A 51 -7.82 -27.00 -24.14
C ALA A 51 -8.31 -28.30 -24.84
N PHE A 52 -8.65 -29.31 -24.04
CA PHE A 52 -9.37 -30.48 -24.53
C PHE A 52 -10.88 -30.21 -24.51
N LEU A 53 -11.39 -29.66 -25.60
CA LEU A 53 -12.80 -29.80 -25.97
C LEU A 53 -12.90 -30.56 -27.29
N PRO A 54 -13.69 -31.65 -27.36
CA PRO A 54 -13.86 -32.44 -28.57
C PRO A 54 -14.35 -31.62 -29.78
N SER A 55 -13.98 -32.04 -30.99
CA SER A 55 -14.22 -31.39 -32.29
C SER A 55 -15.67 -30.94 -32.54
N ARG A 56 -16.65 -31.57 -31.87
CA ARG A 56 -18.08 -31.21 -31.91
C ARG A 56 -18.44 -29.90 -31.21
N TYR A 57 -17.55 -29.33 -30.41
CA TYR A 57 -17.72 -28.05 -29.73
C TYR A 57 -17.04 -26.87 -30.46
N ARG A 58 -16.53 -27.08 -31.68
CA ARG A 58 -16.02 -25.98 -32.55
C ARG A 58 -17.03 -24.84 -32.76
N TYR A 59 -18.32 -25.13 -32.62
CA TYR A 59 -19.39 -24.13 -32.73
C TYR A 59 -19.37 -23.06 -31.63
N TYR A 60 -18.75 -23.31 -30.47
CA TYR A 60 -18.62 -22.32 -29.40
C TYR A 60 -17.45 -21.34 -29.59
N ARG A 61 -16.75 -21.42 -30.74
CA ARG A 61 -15.61 -20.55 -31.08
C ARG A 61 -16.01 -19.24 -31.75
N THR A 62 -17.30 -19.00 -32.00
CA THR A 62 -17.79 -17.70 -32.44
C THR A 62 -17.59 -16.68 -31.32
N SER A 63 -16.80 -15.64 -31.61
CA SER A 63 -16.80 -14.39 -30.85
C SER A 63 -18.23 -14.02 -30.46
N LEU A 64 -18.46 -13.56 -29.23
CA LEU A 64 -19.78 -13.15 -28.76
C LEU A 64 -20.48 -12.26 -29.82
N LYS A 65 -19.73 -11.37 -30.52
CA LYS A 65 -20.20 -10.55 -31.67
C LYS A 65 -21.00 -11.31 -32.71
N GLY A 66 -20.59 -12.54 -33.03
CA GLY A 66 -21.32 -13.43 -33.93
C GLY A 66 -22.60 -13.98 -33.31
N LEU A 67 -22.58 -14.28 -32.02
CA LEU A 67 -23.72 -14.80 -31.26
C LEU A 67 -24.83 -13.75 -31.09
N ALA A 68 -24.53 -12.50 -30.70
CA ALA A 68 -25.53 -11.44 -30.61
C ALA A 68 -26.22 -11.19 -31.96
N ALA A 69 -25.43 -11.06 -33.03
CA ALA A 69 -25.95 -10.87 -34.39
C ALA A 69 -26.75 -12.10 -34.88
N GLN A 70 -26.34 -13.32 -34.52
CA GLN A 70 -27.08 -14.54 -34.84
C GLN A 70 -28.40 -14.64 -34.07
N LEU A 71 -28.43 -14.26 -32.79
CA LEU A 71 -29.64 -14.28 -31.97
C LEU A 71 -30.64 -13.21 -32.41
N GLN A 72 -30.15 -12.01 -32.73
CA GLN A 72 -30.96 -10.93 -33.29
C GLN A 72 -31.49 -11.31 -34.69
N SER A 73 -30.64 -11.86 -35.56
CA SER A 73 -31.07 -12.31 -36.90
C SER A 73 -31.96 -13.55 -36.87
N ALA A 74 -31.83 -14.44 -35.87
CA ALA A 74 -32.74 -15.56 -35.66
C ALA A 74 -34.12 -15.09 -35.18
N GLY A 75 -34.17 -14.05 -34.33
CA GLY A 75 -35.41 -13.35 -33.98
C GLY A 75 -36.09 -12.73 -35.21
N PHE A 76 -35.31 -12.13 -36.11
CA PHE A 76 -35.79 -11.51 -37.35
C PHE A 76 -36.21 -12.54 -38.42
N ARG A 77 -35.47 -13.63 -38.61
CA ARG A 77 -35.80 -14.69 -39.60
C ARG A 77 -37.07 -15.44 -39.22
N ARG A 78 -37.31 -15.62 -37.92
CA ARG A 78 -38.52 -16.23 -37.37
C ARG A 78 -39.79 -15.39 -37.56
N ARG A 79 -39.67 -14.16 -38.11
CA ARG A 79 -40.76 -13.30 -38.58
C ARG A 79 -41.48 -13.90 -39.80
N PHE A 80 -40.77 -14.69 -40.61
CA PHE A 80 -41.28 -15.30 -41.85
C PHE A 80 -41.76 -16.76 -41.69
N THR A 81 -41.58 -17.38 -40.51
CA THR A 81 -41.83 -18.82 -40.31
C THR A 81 -42.88 -19.15 -39.23
N GLY A 82 -43.83 -18.25 -38.96
CA GLY A 82 -45.01 -18.55 -38.12
C GLY A 82 -44.78 -18.73 -36.60
N SER A 83 -43.62 -18.37 -36.05
CA SER A 83 -43.30 -18.57 -34.62
C SER A 83 -44.08 -17.64 -33.65
N SER A 84 -44.34 -18.08 -32.42
CA SER A 84 -45.01 -17.29 -31.36
C SER A 84 -44.33 -15.91 -31.10
N PRO A 85 -45.09 -14.80 -31.01
CA PRO A 85 -44.56 -13.47 -30.72
C PRO A 85 -43.70 -13.39 -29.46
N ARG A 86 -44.05 -14.19 -28.44
CA ARG A 86 -43.36 -14.24 -27.14
C ARG A 86 -41.95 -14.78 -27.28
N ASN A 87 -41.75 -15.82 -28.10
CA ASN A 87 -40.43 -16.38 -28.37
C ASN A 87 -39.55 -15.39 -29.15
N ARG A 88 -40.12 -14.63 -30.10
CA ARG A 88 -39.38 -13.61 -30.85
C ARG A 88 -38.83 -12.51 -29.95
N ALA A 89 -39.66 -12.00 -29.03
CA ALA A 89 -39.26 -10.99 -28.06
C ALA A 89 -38.13 -11.48 -27.14
N VAL A 90 -38.14 -12.77 -26.76
CA VAL A 90 -37.09 -13.37 -25.92
C VAL A 90 -35.75 -13.42 -26.65
N PHE A 91 -35.71 -13.87 -27.91
CA PHE A 91 -34.46 -13.93 -28.69
C PHE A 91 -33.89 -12.55 -29.02
N LEU A 92 -34.75 -11.57 -29.30
CA LEU A 92 -34.34 -10.17 -29.49
C LEU A 92 -33.83 -9.53 -28.20
N ALA A 93 -34.55 -9.69 -27.08
CA ALA A 93 -34.10 -9.18 -25.78
C ALA A 93 -32.79 -9.83 -25.33
N PHE A 94 -32.64 -11.14 -25.55
CA PHE A 94 -31.42 -11.86 -25.26
C PHE A 94 -30.27 -11.42 -26.17
N GLY A 95 -30.50 -11.29 -27.48
CA GLY A 95 -29.50 -10.79 -28.43
C GLY A 95 -29.09 -9.33 -28.18
N LEU A 96 -30.00 -8.47 -27.73
CA LEU A 96 -29.69 -7.10 -27.28
C LEU A 96 -28.90 -7.11 -25.97
N GLY A 97 -29.27 -7.96 -25.01
CA GLY A 97 -28.54 -8.13 -23.77
C GLY A 97 -27.10 -8.60 -24.00
N VAL A 98 -26.91 -9.59 -24.87
CA VAL A 98 -25.57 -10.09 -25.26
C VAL A 98 -24.78 -9.01 -26.00
N GLY A 99 -25.41 -8.26 -26.92
CA GLY A 99 -24.75 -7.15 -27.62
C GLY A 99 -24.32 -5.98 -26.72
N LEU A 100 -25.13 -5.64 -25.70
CA LEU A 100 -24.74 -4.64 -24.70
C LEU A 100 -23.59 -5.11 -23.82
N ILE A 101 -23.59 -6.40 -23.43
CA ILE A 101 -22.48 -7.02 -22.69
C ILE A 101 -21.19 -6.98 -23.54
N GLU A 102 -21.28 -7.25 -24.84
CA GLU A 102 -20.13 -7.15 -25.75
C GLU A 102 -19.57 -5.74 -25.88
N GLN A 103 -20.45 -4.76 -26.07
CA GLN A 103 -20.02 -3.36 -26.17
C GLN A 103 -19.31 -2.93 -24.89
N GLN A 104 -19.85 -3.32 -23.73
CA GLN A 104 -19.22 -3.09 -22.44
C GLN A 104 -17.86 -3.80 -22.32
N LEU A 105 -17.76 -5.07 -22.73
CA LEU A 105 -16.50 -5.82 -22.69
C LEU A 105 -15.44 -5.23 -23.63
N GLU A 106 -15.83 -4.73 -24.80
CA GLU A 106 -14.92 -4.09 -25.73
C GLU A 106 -14.43 -2.73 -25.21
N ASP A 107 -15.34 -1.95 -24.61
CA ASP A 107 -14.99 -0.70 -23.94
C ASP A 107 -14.05 -0.97 -22.75
N ASP A 108 -14.32 -2.01 -21.97
CA ASP A 108 -13.48 -2.45 -20.86
C ASP A 108 -12.06 -2.82 -21.33
N ARG A 109 -11.95 -3.56 -22.44
CA ARG A 109 -10.65 -3.91 -23.05
C ARG A 109 -9.89 -2.67 -23.51
N LYS A 110 -10.57 -1.71 -24.14
CA LYS A 110 -9.95 -0.45 -24.57
C LYS A 110 -9.45 0.35 -23.37
N SER A 111 -10.26 0.48 -22.32
CA SER A 111 -9.84 1.18 -21.09
C SER A 111 -8.67 0.48 -20.40
N ALA A 112 -8.63 -0.86 -20.39
CA ALA A 112 -7.50 -1.62 -19.87
C ALA A 112 -6.23 -1.35 -20.68
N ALA A 113 -6.30 -1.41 -22.01
CA ALA A 113 -5.19 -1.10 -22.89
C ALA A 113 -4.68 0.34 -22.68
N THR A 114 -5.56 1.33 -22.53
CA THR A 114 -5.16 2.70 -22.20
C THR A 114 -4.43 2.79 -20.86
N CYS A 115 -4.88 2.06 -19.84
CA CYS A 115 -4.17 2.02 -18.55
C CYS A 115 -2.77 1.40 -18.69
N GLU A 116 -2.63 0.32 -19.46
CA GLU A 116 -1.34 -0.33 -19.74
C GLU A 116 -0.39 0.59 -20.52
N GLU A 117 -0.89 1.32 -21.52
CA GLU A 117 -0.11 2.31 -22.29
C GLU A 117 0.40 3.44 -21.39
N ILE A 118 -0.49 4.02 -20.57
CA ILE A 118 -0.12 5.05 -19.59
C ILE A 118 0.94 4.50 -18.63
N GLN A 119 0.70 3.32 -18.07
CA GLN A 119 1.64 2.67 -17.17
C GLN A 119 3.02 2.47 -17.82
N ALA A 120 3.07 2.06 -19.09
CA ALA A 120 4.31 1.87 -19.83
C ALA A 120 5.10 3.18 -20.01
N VAL A 121 4.41 4.32 -20.16
CA VAL A 121 5.04 5.64 -20.22
C VAL A 121 5.71 6.00 -18.89
N PHE A 122 5.02 5.78 -17.78
CA PHE A 122 5.50 6.22 -16.46
C PHE A 122 6.45 5.23 -15.75
N ARG A 123 6.44 3.95 -16.09
CA ARG A 123 7.38 2.94 -15.54
C ARG A 123 8.84 3.13 -16.00
N LYS A 124 9.08 3.83 -17.11
CA LYS A 124 10.43 3.92 -17.74
C LYS A 124 11.43 4.81 -16.99
N LYS A 125 11.04 5.60 -15.99
CA LYS A 125 11.97 6.41 -15.18
C LYS A 125 12.15 5.79 -13.80
N ARG A 126 13.29 5.10 -13.60
CA ARG A 126 13.72 4.66 -12.27
C ARG A 126 13.89 5.89 -11.38
N PHE A 127 13.35 5.84 -10.15
CA PHE A 127 13.69 6.82 -9.13
C PHE A 127 15.21 6.82 -8.95
N GLN A 128 15.87 7.89 -9.39
CA GLN A 128 17.32 8.01 -9.21
C GLN A 128 17.58 8.15 -7.71
N ALA A 129 18.40 7.25 -7.17
CA ALA A 129 18.92 7.42 -5.83
C ALA A 129 19.68 8.76 -5.80
N PRO A 130 19.39 9.65 -4.83
CA PRO A 130 19.97 11.00 -4.81
C PRO A 130 21.49 11.01 -4.58
N LEU A 131 22.07 9.87 -4.21
CA LEU A 131 23.51 9.71 -4.02
C LEU A 131 24.10 8.95 -5.21
N LYS A 132 25.16 9.51 -5.81
CA LYS A 132 26.01 8.78 -6.75
C LYS A 132 26.48 7.49 -6.06
N PRO A 133 26.52 6.33 -6.75
CA PRO A 133 27.04 5.11 -6.16
C PRO A 133 28.47 5.34 -5.67
N PHE A 134 28.66 5.28 -4.36
CA PHE A 134 30.00 5.35 -3.78
C PHE A 134 30.68 3.99 -3.92
N THR A 135 32.00 3.96 -4.04
CA THR A 135 32.81 2.73 -4.01
C THR A 135 33.28 2.39 -2.58
N SER A 136 33.24 3.36 -1.66
CA SER A 136 33.59 3.27 -0.24
C SER A 136 32.35 3.34 0.68
N GLY A 137 32.54 3.44 2.01
CA GLY A 137 31.48 3.60 3.01
C GLY A 137 31.02 2.31 3.68
N TYR A 138 31.91 1.32 3.82
CA TYR A 138 31.57 0.02 4.44
C TYR A 138 32.18 -0.16 5.82
N LYS A 139 32.72 0.92 6.37
CA LYS A 139 33.35 0.95 7.68
C LYS A 139 32.93 2.19 8.43
N LEU A 140 33.01 2.12 9.75
CA LEU A 140 32.62 3.23 10.60
C LEU A 140 33.59 4.41 10.44
N GLU A 141 34.89 4.14 10.25
CA GLU A 141 35.92 5.15 10.03
C GLU A 141 35.70 6.02 8.78
N ASP A 142 34.85 5.58 7.84
CA ASP A 142 34.52 6.35 6.64
C ASP A 142 33.59 7.55 6.94
N TYR A 143 33.09 7.65 8.17
CA TYR A 143 32.05 8.61 8.59
C TYR A 143 32.47 9.45 9.80
N ILE A 144 32.10 10.73 9.76
CA ILE A 144 32.11 11.61 10.94
C ILE A 144 30.75 11.48 11.62
N ILE A 145 30.73 11.11 12.89
CA ILE A 145 29.51 10.91 13.67
C ILE A 145 29.23 12.16 14.49
N GLY A 146 28.03 12.70 14.35
CA GLY A 146 27.53 13.87 15.08
C GLY A 146 26.74 13.48 16.32
N ASN A 147 25.70 14.26 16.62
CA ASN A 147 24.87 14.04 17.80
C ASN A 147 23.92 12.85 17.63
N GLN A 148 23.44 12.32 18.75
CA GLN A 148 22.32 11.39 18.71
C GLN A 148 21.04 12.13 18.29
N ILE A 149 20.31 11.55 17.35
CA ILE A 149 19.02 12.08 16.85
C ILE A 149 17.82 11.21 17.20
N GLY A 150 18.06 9.99 17.67
CA GLY A 150 17.00 9.12 18.16
C GLY A 150 17.51 7.86 18.83
N LYS A 151 16.67 7.29 19.69
CA LYS A 151 16.89 6.01 20.36
C LYS A 151 15.55 5.27 20.41
N GLY A 152 15.53 4.04 19.92
CA GLY A 152 14.39 3.14 20.00
C GLY A 152 14.68 1.97 20.93
N SER A 153 13.84 0.93 20.94
CA SER A 153 14.04 -0.28 21.75
C SER A 153 15.01 -1.30 21.14
N ASN A 154 15.59 -1.02 19.97
CA ASN A 154 16.49 -1.94 19.27
C ASN A 154 17.72 -1.25 18.66
N ALA A 155 17.81 0.08 18.70
CA ALA A 155 18.87 0.84 18.06
C ALA A 155 18.99 2.26 18.60
N ALA A 156 20.14 2.87 18.38
CA ALA A 156 20.35 4.30 18.47
C ALA A 156 20.72 4.87 17.09
N VAL A 157 20.31 6.09 16.79
CA VAL A 157 20.52 6.76 15.51
C VAL A 157 21.30 8.06 15.74
N TYR A 158 22.33 8.24 14.94
CA TYR A 158 23.26 9.36 15.01
C TYR A 158 23.31 10.12 13.69
N GLU A 159 23.55 11.42 13.78
CA GLU A 159 24.00 12.22 12.65
C GLU A 159 25.30 11.68 12.05
N ALA A 160 25.42 11.76 10.72
CA ALA A 160 26.61 11.31 10.03
C ALA A 160 26.92 12.13 8.77
N ALA A 161 28.20 12.26 8.47
CA ALA A 161 28.73 12.82 7.24
C ALA A 161 29.79 11.89 6.67
N ALA A 162 29.74 11.63 5.37
CA ALA A 162 30.74 10.81 4.68
C ALA A 162 31.95 11.66 4.31
N GLN A 163 33.15 11.30 4.78
CA GLN A 163 34.38 12.07 4.54
C GLN A 163 34.77 12.15 3.05
N PHE A 164 34.33 11.16 2.27
CA PHE A 164 34.59 11.03 0.83
C PHE A 164 33.51 11.68 -0.06
N ALA A 165 32.41 12.16 0.53
CA ALA A 165 31.35 12.82 -0.24
C ALA A 165 31.69 14.32 -0.34
N PRO A 166 31.76 14.91 -1.56
CA PRO A 166 32.04 16.34 -1.68
C PRO A 166 30.95 17.14 -0.96
N SER A 167 31.37 18.11 -0.14
CA SER A 167 30.48 19.15 0.37
C SER A 167 29.85 19.83 -0.84
N LYS A 168 28.53 19.72 -1.01
CA LYS A 168 27.86 20.57 -2.00
C LYS A 168 27.99 22.01 -1.52
N GLU A 169 28.90 22.75 -2.12
CA GLU A 169 28.79 24.21 -2.17
C GLU A 169 27.38 24.57 -2.64
N SER A 170 26.73 25.40 -1.82
CA SER A 170 25.59 26.26 -2.10
C SER A 170 24.87 26.05 -3.44
N ASP A 171 23.75 25.30 -3.43
CA ASP A 171 22.62 25.65 -4.31
C ASP A 171 21.30 24.96 -3.97
N ARG A 172 20.94 24.86 -2.68
CA ARG A 172 19.56 24.56 -2.27
C ARG A 172 19.22 25.32 -1.01
N LYS A 173 18.47 26.42 -1.16
CA LYS A 173 17.66 26.96 -0.06
C LYS A 173 16.68 25.86 0.35
N CYS A 174 16.94 25.19 1.48
CA CYS A 174 15.82 24.75 2.31
C CYS A 174 15.12 26.05 2.73
N SER A 175 14.02 26.36 2.05
CA SER A 175 13.21 27.53 2.36
C SER A 175 12.70 27.36 3.79
N LEU A 176 13.28 28.14 4.69
CA LEU A 176 12.77 28.35 6.03
C LEU A 176 11.38 28.99 5.84
N VAL A 177 10.30 28.23 6.06
CA VAL A 177 9.00 28.86 6.22
C VAL A 177 9.02 29.52 7.59
N GLN A 178 9.30 30.82 7.62
CA GLN A 178 8.85 31.64 8.74
C GLN A 178 7.33 31.51 8.78
N MET A 179 6.82 30.87 9.82
CA MET A 179 5.42 30.99 10.19
C MET A 179 5.15 32.48 10.37
N ARG A 180 4.17 33.02 9.62
CA ARG A 180 3.65 34.35 9.92
C ARG A 180 2.96 34.25 11.27
N GLU A 181 3.63 34.74 12.30
CA GLU A 181 3.01 35.12 13.56
C GLU A 181 2.32 36.47 13.27
N ASP A 182 0.98 36.47 13.29
CA ASP A 182 0.28 37.70 13.61
C ASP A 182 0.61 37.98 15.08
N GLU A 183 1.22 39.14 15.31
CA GLU A 183 1.85 39.56 16.56
C GLU A 183 0.87 39.53 17.74
N GLU A 184 1.23 38.80 18.81
CA GLU A 184 1.14 39.25 20.21
C GLU A 184 1.98 38.31 21.12
N GLU A 185 2.65 38.91 22.09
CA GLU A 185 3.94 38.49 22.67
C GLU A 185 3.97 37.21 23.53
N SER A 186 5.18 36.60 23.52
CA SER A 186 5.83 35.85 24.60
C SER A 186 5.50 34.35 24.81
N GLN A 187 6.38 33.47 24.29
CA GLN A 187 7.16 32.46 25.05
C GLN A 187 7.77 31.40 24.09
N THR A 188 9.09 31.50 23.89
CA THR A 188 10.04 30.48 23.37
C THR A 188 9.49 29.37 22.45
N ALA A 189 9.33 29.65 21.16
CA ALA A 189 9.16 28.64 20.13
C ALA A 189 10.52 27.99 19.77
N ARG A 190 10.67 26.68 19.99
CA ARG A 190 11.85 25.91 19.58
C ARG A 190 11.88 25.76 18.06
N SER A 191 12.78 26.49 17.41
CA SER A 191 13.12 26.34 15.99
C SER A 191 13.64 24.92 15.71
N LEU A 192 12.94 24.16 14.86
CA LEU A 192 13.37 22.82 14.42
C LEU A 192 14.72 22.93 13.69
N THR A 193 15.74 22.26 14.21
CA THR A 193 17.17 22.45 14.00
C THR A 193 17.66 22.14 12.56
N CYS A 194 17.37 23.02 11.60
CA CYS A 194 17.78 22.86 10.19
C CYS A 194 19.30 22.99 9.96
N CYS A 195 20.04 23.63 10.87
CA CYS A 195 21.49 23.82 10.72
C CYS A 195 22.30 22.51 10.74
N SER A 196 21.83 21.50 11.49
CA SER A 196 22.56 20.23 11.62
C SER A 196 22.56 19.39 10.33
N LEU A 197 21.44 19.40 9.60
CA LEU A 197 21.29 18.65 8.33
C LEU A 197 22.26 19.09 7.24
N ARG A 198 22.70 20.36 7.25
CA ARG A 198 23.67 20.87 6.27
C ARG A 198 25.05 20.27 6.48
N ASN A 199 25.41 19.99 7.73
CA ASN A 199 26.69 19.41 8.11
C ASN A 199 26.64 17.87 8.14
N PHE A 200 25.49 17.30 8.47
CA PHE A 200 25.27 15.86 8.61
C PHE A 200 24.09 15.37 7.75
N PRO A 201 24.28 15.17 6.43
CA PRO A 201 23.22 14.77 5.51
C PRO A 201 22.84 13.28 5.61
N LEU A 202 23.61 12.48 6.33
CA LEU A 202 23.38 11.06 6.55
C LEU A 202 23.02 10.79 8.02
N ALA A 203 22.38 9.65 8.25
CA ALA A 203 22.15 9.11 9.57
C ALA A 203 22.73 7.70 9.64
N ILE A 204 23.34 7.38 10.79
CA ILE A 204 23.85 6.04 11.11
C ILE A 204 23.00 5.45 12.23
N LYS A 205 22.31 4.34 11.94
CA LYS A 205 21.59 3.54 12.93
C LYS A 205 22.52 2.42 13.42
N MET A 206 22.88 2.45 14.70
CA MET A 206 23.62 1.41 15.40
C MET A 206 22.63 0.48 16.10
N MET A 207 22.64 -0.80 15.74
CA MET A 207 21.74 -1.81 16.30
C MET A 207 22.20 -2.29 17.67
N TRP A 208 21.26 -2.69 18.53
CA TRP A 208 21.56 -3.32 19.81
C TRP A 208 21.81 -4.81 19.62
N ASN A 209 22.96 -5.31 20.10
CA ASN A 209 23.33 -6.71 19.96
C ASN A 209 23.56 -7.38 21.33
N PHE A 210 22.53 -8.05 21.86
CA PHE A 210 22.63 -8.81 23.10
C PHE A 210 22.89 -10.31 22.89
N GLY A 211 22.60 -10.86 21.71
CA GLY A 211 22.54 -12.33 21.54
C GLY A 211 22.98 -12.89 20.18
N ALA A 212 23.36 -12.06 19.20
CA ALA A 212 23.80 -12.55 17.89
C ALA A 212 25.28 -13.00 17.89
N GLY A 213 25.98 -12.86 19.02
CA GLY A 213 27.43 -13.06 19.12
C GLY A 213 28.22 -11.95 18.41
N SER A 214 29.49 -12.22 18.10
CA SER A 214 30.40 -11.23 17.49
C SER A 214 30.77 -11.51 16.02
N SER A 215 30.23 -12.59 15.43
CA SER A 215 30.42 -12.89 14.01
C SER A 215 29.57 -11.96 13.14
N SER A 216 30.18 -11.39 12.10
CA SER A 216 29.46 -10.57 11.10
C SER A 216 28.28 -11.29 10.48
N GLU A 217 28.43 -12.59 10.17
CA GLU A 217 27.40 -13.41 9.54
C GLU A 217 26.21 -13.62 10.48
N ALA A 218 26.48 -14.00 11.73
CA ALA A 218 25.43 -14.21 12.73
C ALA A 218 24.63 -12.93 13.01
N ILE A 219 25.31 -11.78 13.10
CA ILE A 219 24.68 -10.47 13.28
C ILE A 219 23.78 -10.13 12.07
N LEU A 220 24.30 -10.24 10.85
CA LEU A 220 23.54 -9.95 9.63
C LEU A 220 22.31 -10.86 9.50
N LYS A 221 22.45 -12.14 9.84
CA LYS A 221 21.36 -13.11 9.83
C LYS A 221 20.29 -12.79 10.87
N SER A 222 20.71 -12.49 12.10
CA SER A 222 19.81 -12.19 13.22
C SER A 222 19.05 -10.88 13.06
N MET A 223 19.61 -9.91 12.32
CA MET A 223 19.03 -8.57 12.11
C MET A 223 18.62 -8.35 10.65
N SER A 224 18.35 -9.42 9.91
CA SER A 224 18.15 -9.38 8.46
C SER A 224 16.93 -8.57 8.02
N GLN A 225 15.90 -8.45 8.85
CA GLN A 225 14.71 -7.65 8.55
C GLN A 225 15.06 -6.16 8.37
N GLU A 226 16.04 -5.63 9.11
CA GLU A 226 16.51 -4.24 8.98
C GLU A 226 17.20 -3.97 7.63
N LEU A 227 17.58 -5.04 6.91
CA LEU A 227 18.23 -4.97 5.61
C LEU A 227 17.25 -5.07 4.43
N VAL A 228 15.96 -5.30 4.68
CA VAL A 228 14.92 -5.33 3.63
C VAL A 228 14.92 -4.06 2.75
N PRO A 229 15.04 -2.83 3.30
CA PRO A 229 15.15 -1.59 2.49
C PRO A 229 16.52 -1.36 1.84
N ALA A 230 17.50 -2.25 2.03
CA ALA A 230 18.88 -2.05 1.60
C ALA A 230 19.03 -2.05 0.07
N GLY A 231 19.87 -1.13 -0.42
CA GLY A 231 20.17 -1.04 -1.83
C GLY A 231 21.04 -2.16 -2.39
N PRO A 232 21.08 -2.32 -3.72
CA PRO A 232 21.95 -3.30 -4.39
C PRO A 232 23.43 -3.15 -4.05
N LEU A 233 23.87 -1.97 -3.60
CA LEU A 233 25.25 -1.69 -3.20
C LEU A 233 25.36 -1.42 -1.69
N ALA A 234 24.36 -1.81 -0.90
CA ALA A 234 24.40 -1.55 0.53
C ALA A 234 25.38 -2.46 1.27
N LEU A 235 25.57 -3.68 0.80
CA LEU A 235 26.49 -4.67 1.34
C LEU A 235 27.62 -4.92 0.33
N LYS A 236 28.80 -5.32 0.82
CA LYS A 236 29.86 -5.82 -0.06
C LYS A 236 29.40 -7.11 -0.73
N GLN A 237 29.76 -7.31 -2.00
CA GLN A 237 29.33 -8.45 -2.83
C GLN A 237 29.47 -9.80 -2.10
N ASP A 238 30.62 -10.05 -1.47
CA ASP A 238 30.89 -11.31 -0.74
C ASP A 238 29.95 -11.56 0.44
N LYS A 239 29.34 -10.51 1.01
CA LYS A 239 28.43 -10.58 2.16
C LYS A 239 26.96 -10.56 1.76
N GLU A 240 26.63 -10.29 0.49
CA GLU A 240 25.25 -10.21 0.04
C GLU A 240 24.55 -11.55 0.14
N GLN A 241 25.19 -12.61 -0.37
CA GLN A 241 24.62 -13.96 -0.39
C GLN A 241 24.30 -14.46 1.03
N ILE A 242 25.19 -14.20 1.98
CA ILE A 242 25.06 -14.62 3.39
C ILE A 242 23.94 -13.86 4.13
N SER A 243 23.86 -12.53 3.94
CA SER A 243 22.78 -11.72 4.53
C SER A 243 21.40 -12.15 4.06
N LEU A 244 21.38 -12.68 2.84
CA LEU A 244 20.23 -13.22 2.19
C LEU A 244 19.98 -14.67 2.62
N ASP A 245 20.44 -15.23 3.74
CA ASP A 245 20.03 -16.61 4.16
C ASP A 245 19.41 -16.64 5.59
N GLY A 246 18.51 -15.70 5.87
CA GLY A 246 17.85 -15.44 7.16
C GLY A 246 17.26 -16.67 7.90
N HIS A 247 17.06 -16.53 9.22
CA HIS A 247 16.50 -17.59 10.08
C HIS A 247 14.96 -17.65 9.99
N PHE A 248 14.48 -18.25 8.91
CA PHE A 248 13.28 -19.08 8.71
C PHE A 248 13.28 -19.40 7.20
N GLY A 249 14.13 -20.34 6.82
CA GLY A 249 14.04 -21.08 5.56
C GLY A 249 14.54 -20.44 4.26
N VAL A 250 14.46 -19.13 4.01
CA VAL A 250 14.78 -18.61 2.66
C VAL A 250 15.17 -17.13 2.67
N LEU A 251 15.83 -16.70 1.59
CA LEU A 251 16.48 -15.40 1.47
C LEU A 251 15.62 -14.18 1.83
N PRO A 252 16.01 -13.30 2.79
CA PRO A 252 15.31 -12.06 3.07
C PRO A 252 15.19 -11.21 1.83
N LYS A 253 13.94 -10.89 1.51
CA LYS A 253 13.60 -10.14 0.32
C LYS A 253 14.09 -8.69 0.45
N ARG A 254 14.78 -8.17 -0.57
CA ARG A 254 15.04 -6.74 -0.70
C ARG A 254 13.90 -6.07 -1.45
N VAL A 255 13.49 -4.89 -0.99
CA VAL A 255 12.51 -4.07 -1.72
C VAL A 255 13.20 -3.12 -2.69
N SER A 256 12.56 -2.88 -3.83
CA SER A 256 13.01 -1.85 -4.75
C SER A 256 12.80 -0.46 -4.14
N ALA A 257 13.56 0.53 -4.61
CA ALA A 257 13.46 1.89 -4.10
C ALA A 257 12.08 2.50 -4.36
N HIS A 258 11.59 3.29 -3.39
CA HIS A 258 10.32 4.00 -3.45
C HIS A 258 10.44 5.32 -2.67
N PRO A 259 9.82 6.43 -3.11
CA PRO A 259 9.96 7.73 -2.44
C PRO A 259 9.47 7.73 -0.99
N ASN A 260 8.48 6.90 -0.65
CA ASN A 260 7.89 6.83 0.69
C ASN A 260 8.38 5.64 1.53
N VAL A 261 9.50 5.00 1.16
CA VAL A 261 10.12 3.92 1.94
C VAL A 261 11.60 4.24 2.13
N ILE A 262 12.10 4.10 3.37
CA ILE A 262 13.49 4.43 3.70
C ILE A 262 14.45 3.63 2.83
N ARG A 263 15.57 4.25 2.46
CA ARG A 263 16.63 3.58 1.72
C ARG A 263 17.88 3.46 2.57
N VAL A 264 18.31 2.22 2.81
CA VAL A 264 19.61 1.95 3.41
C VAL A 264 20.67 1.94 2.30
N TYR A 265 21.59 2.90 2.38
CA TYR A 265 22.66 3.11 1.41
C TYR A 265 23.85 2.20 1.67
N ARG A 266 24.15 1.92 2.94
CA ARG A 266 25.21 1.02 3.38
C ARG A 266 24.78 0.26 4.62
N ALA A 267 25.24 -0.98 4.73
CA ALA A 267 25.09 -1.81 5.89
C ALA A 267 26.42 -2.54 6.14
N PHE A 268 26.91 -2.52 7.36
CA PHE A 268 28.13 -3.22 7.73
C PHE A 268 28.16 -3.50 9.23
N THR A 269 28.93 -4.51 9.61
CA THR A 269 29.15 -4.84 11.02
C THR A 269 30.50 -4.31 11.48
N ALA A 270 30.54 -3.60 12.61
CA ALA A 270 31.77 -3.06 13.18
C ALA A 270 31.75 -3.20 14.70
N ASP A 271 32.92 -3.05 15.32
CA ASP A 271 33.03 -3.04 16.78
C ASP A 271 32.30 -1.83 17.35
N VAL A 272 31.56 -2.03 18.44
CA VAL A 272 30.77 -0.98 19.10
C VAL A 272 31.70 0.13 19.60
N PRO A 273 31.68 1.35 19.04
CA PRO A 273 32.46 2.46 19.57
C PRO A 273 31.77 3.07 20.80
N LEU A 274 32.48 3.91 21.55
CA LEU A 274 31.84 4.81 22.51
C LEU A 274 31.37 6.07 21.76
N LEU A 275 30.09 6.10 21.38
CA LEU A 275 29.49 7.25 20.70
C LEU A 275 29.13 8.38 21.67
N PRO A 276 29.00 9.63 21.20
CA PRO A 276 28.54 10.74 22.03
C PRO A 276 27.22 10.42 22.75
N GLY A 277 27.17 10.68 24.05
CA GLY A 277 25.99 10.45 24.91
C GLY A 277 25.69 8.98 25.22
N ALA A 278 26.48 8.02 24.73
CA ALA A 278 26.15 6.60 24.85
C ALA A 278 26.20 6.09 26.30
N GLN A 279 27.12 6.61 27.10
CA GLN A 279 27.31 6.20 28.49
C GLN A 279 26.15 6.64 29.38
N GLU A 280 25.54 7.79 29.08
CA GLU A 280 24.40 8.32 29.81
C GLU A 280 23.09 7.72 29.29
N GLU A 281 22.91 7.68 27.97
CA GLU A 281 21.63 7.35 27.37
C GLU A 281 21.35 5.84 27.35
N TYR A 282 22.35 4.98 27.12
CA TYR A 282 22.15 3.54 26.99
C TYR A 282 23.34 2.70 27.50
N PRO A 283 23.77 2.91 28.77
CA PRO A 283 24.93 2.25 29.34
C PRO A 283 24.86 0.71 29.27
N ASP A 284 23.67 0.13 29.45
CA ASP A 284 23.47 -1.33 29.50
C ASP A 284 23.66 -2.01 28.14
N VAL A 285 23.50 -1.27 27.05
CA VAL A 285 23.68 -1.79 25.67
C VAL A 285 25.17 -1.85 25.31
N LEU A 286 26.01 -1.09 26.01
CA LEU A 286 27.44 -1.06 25.72
C LEU A 286 28.09 -2.41 26.07
N PRO A 287 29.18 -2.78 25.39
CA PRO A 287 29.96 -3.96 25.74
C PRO A 287 30.73 -3.76 27.04
N ALA A 288 31.01 -4.86 27.74
CA ALA A 288 31.77 -4.88 29.00
C ALA A 288 33.10 -4.10 28.95
N ARG A 289 33.75 -4.04 27.78
CA ARG A 289 35.00 -3.30 27.58
C ARG A 289 34.86 -1.77 27.64
N LEU A 290 33.66 -1.25 27.36
CA LEU A 290 33.35 0.18 27.40
C LEU A 290 32.60 0.55 28.69
N ASN A 291 31.71 -0.34 29.14
CA ASN A 291 31.03 -0.22 30.41
C ASN A 291 31.07 -1.59 31.11
N PRO A 292 31.75 -1.76 32.26
CA PRO A 292 31.85 -3.05 32.95
C PRO A 292 30.51 -3.71 33.30
N ALA A 293 29.43 -2.93 33.49
CA ALA A 293 28.08 -3.43 33.73
C ALA A 293 27.27 -3.69 32.45
N GLY A 294 27.83 -3.35 31.28
CA GLY A 294 27.17 -3.44 29.99
C GLY A 294 26.98 -4.89 29.51
N LEU A 295 25.83 -5.15 28.90
CA LEU A 295 25.38 -6.47 28.44
C LEU A 295 25.54 -6.67 26.93
N GLY A 296 26.00 -5.65 26.20
CA GLY A 296 26.16 -5.71 24.76
C GLY A 296 27.32 -6.58 24.29
N ASN A 297 27.18 -7.16 23.11
CA ASN A 297 28.29 -7.80 22.41
C ASN A 297 29.26 -6.77 21.84
N ASN A 298 30.50 -7.21 21.58
CA ASN A 298 31.56 -6.31 21.16
C ASN A 298 31.35 -5.69 19.77
N ARG A 299 30.59 -6.36 18.91
CA ARG A 299 30.34 -6.01 17.51
C ARG A 299 28.85 -5.90 17.23
N THR A 300 28.44 -4.98 16.37
CA THR A 300 27.03 -4.83 15.97
C THR A 300 26.87 -4.39 14.52
N LEU A 301 25.61 -4.32 14.05
CA LEU A 301 25.22 -3.84 12.74
C LEU A 301 25.05 -2.31 12.73
N PHE A 302 25.57 -1.68 11.69
CA PHE A 302 25.40 -0.27 11.37
C PHE A 302 24.70 -0.13 10.03
N LEU A 303 23.73 0.78 9.96
CA LEU A 303 22.98 1.09 8.75
C LEU A 303 23.12 2.59 8.46
N VAL A 304 23.56 2.91 7.24
CA VAL A 304 23.71 4.29 6.77
C VAL A 304 22.55 4.63 5.85
N MET A 305 21.84 5.70 6.17
CA MET A 305 20.67 6.17 5.43
C MET A 305 20.70 7.70 5.31
N LYS A 306 19.73 8.26 4.60
CA LYS A 306 19.53 9.72 4.57
C LYS A 306 19.11 10.21 5.95
N ASN A 307 19.62 11.37 6.37
CA ASN A 307 19.14 12.04 7.56
C ASN A 307 17.80 12.76 7.28
N TYR A 308 16.83 12.56 8.16
CA TYR A 308 15.54 13.25 8.13
C TYR A 308 15.40 14.10 9.39
N PRO A 309 14.90 15.35 9.30
CA PRO A 309 14.87 16.29 10.43
C PRO A 309 14.08 15.80 11.63
N CYS A 310 12.98 15.06 11.41
CA CYS A 310 12.12 14.60 12.49
C CYS A 310 11.27 13.40 12.07
N THR A 311 10.63 12.79 13.06
CA THR A 311 9.54 11.83 12.88
C THR A 311 8.22 12.56 12.65
N LEU A 312 7.24 11.87 12.06
CA LEU A 312 5.88 12.35 11.92
C LEU A 312 5.28 12.69 13.29
N ARG A 313 5.53 11.85 14.31
CA ARG A 313 5.08 12.12 15.68
C ARG A 313 5.58 13.46 16.21
N GLN A 314 6.90 13.68 16.15
CA GLN A 314 7.52 14.93 16.63
C GLN A 314 6.97 16.16 15.90
N TYR A 315 6.69 16.03 14.59
CA TYR A 315 6.06 17.10 13.82
C TYR A 315 4.62 17.38 14.27
N LEU A 316 3.81 16.33 14.46
CA LEU A 316 2.40 16.45 14.86
C LEU A 316 2.22 16.93 16.32
N GLU A 317 3.23 16.77 17.17
CA GLU A 317 3.24 17.31 18.54
C GLU A 317 3.32 18.85 18.56
N VAL A 318 3.90 19.48 17.53
CA VAL A 318 4.12 20.93 17.47
C VAL A 318 3.38 21.63 16.33
N SER A 319 2.76 20.86 15.41
CA SER A 319 2.11 21.40 14.22
C SER A 319 0.88 20.58 13.84
N THR A 320 -0.17 21.26 13.41
CA THR A 320 -1.34 20.62 12.80
C THR A 320 -1.33 20.88 11.29
N PRO A 321 -1.18 19.83 10.44
CA PRO A 321 -1.18 19.98 9.00
C PRO A 321 -2.52 20.53 8.49
N SER A 322 -2.49 21.31 7.42
CA SER A 322 -3.73 21.66 6.70
C SER A 322 -4.43 20.40 6.18
N HIS A 323 -5.75 20.44 5.98
CA HIS A 323 -6.49 19.27 5.50
C HIS A 323 -5.99 18.71 4.16
N ARG A 324 -5.46 19.58 3.29
CA ARG A 324 -4.81 19.16 2.04
C ARG A 324 -3.48 18.45 2.31
N GLN A 325 -2.61 19.01 3.15
CA GLN A 325 -1.36 18.34 3.54
C GLN A 325 -1.64 17.02 4.23
N GLY A 326 -2.60 16.96 5.16
CA GLY A 326 -3.02 15.72 5.80
C GLY A 326 -3.51 14.66 4.81
N SER A 327 -4.29 15.06 3.80
CA SER A 327 -4.72 14.16 2.71
C SER A 327 -3.55 13.62 1.89
N LEU A 328 -2.55 14.46 1.59
CA LEU A 328 -1.33 14.07 0.88
C LEU A 328 -0.45 13.16 1.75
N MET A 329 -0.38 13.40 3.05
CA MET A 329 0.36 12.57 4.01
C MET A 329 -0.23 11.16 4.11
N VAL A 330 -1.55 11.04 4.28
CA VAL A 330 -2.23 9.74 4.27
C VAL A 330 -2.02 9.02 2.93
N LEU A 331 -2.10 9.75 1.82
CA LEU A 331 -1.84 9.18 0.50
C LEU A 331 -0.40 8.65 0.35
N GLN A 332 0.61 9.41 0.81
CA GLN A 332 2.02 8.97 0.82
C GLN A 332 2.23 7.69 1.61
N LEU A 333 1.59 7.56 2.78
CA LEU A 333 1.64 6.34 3.58
C LEU A 333 1.01 5.16 2.85
N LEU A 334 -0.14 5.35 2.20
CA LEU A 334 -0.80 4.30 1.45
C LEU A 334 -0.01 3.87 0.20
N GLU A 335 0.65 4.79 -0.51
CA GLU A 335 1.58 4.45 -1.61
C GLU A 335 2.77 3.64 -1.10
N GLY A 336 3.36 4.02 0.04
CA GLY A 336 4.43 3.27 0.69
C GLY A 336 4.00 1.85 1.09
N VAL A 337 2.83 1.71 1.72
CA VAL A 337 2.27 0.40 2.11
C VAL A 337 1.93 -0.46 0.89
N ASP A 338 1.29 0.10 -0.13
CA ASP A 338 1.02 -0.60 -1.39
C ASP A 338 2.30 -1.13 -2.04
N HIS A 339 3.34 -0.29 -2.09
CA HIS A 339 4.66 -0.70 -2.59
C HIS A 339 5.22 -1.90 -1.82
N LEU A 340 5.19 -1.87 -0.49
CA LEU A 340 5.64 -2.99 0.34
C LEU A 340 4.80 -4.24 0.10
N CYS A 341 3.47 -4.15 0.09
CA CYS A 341 2.59 -5.28 -0.12
C CYS A 341 2.79 -5.93 -1.51
N ARG A 342 2.97 -5.14 -2.57
CA ARG A 342 3.30 -5.67 -3.92
C ARG A 342 4.66 -6.37 -3.95
N GLN A 343 5.58 -5.93 -3.10
CA GLN A 343 6.85 -6.59 -2.87
C GLN A 343 6.74 -7.67 -1.79
N GLY A 344 5.55 -8.16 -1.43
CA GLY A 344 5.40 -9.26 -0.46
C GLY A 344 6.00 -8.96 0.92
N VAL A 345 6.05 -7.67 1.29
CA VAL A 345 6.53 -7.21 2.59
C VAL A 345 5.37 -6.58 3.36
N ALA A 346 5.21 -6.98 4.63
CA ALA A 346 4.37 -6.27 5.59
C ALA A 346 5.25 -5.65 6.67
N HIS A 347 5.04 -4.38 6.97
CA HIS A 347 5.85 -3.61 7.92
C HIS A 347 5.62 -4.05 9.37
N ARG A 348 4.35 -4.19 9.80
CA ARG A 348 3.93 -4.76 11.11
C ARG A 348 4.30 -3.98 12.37
N ASP A 349 4.98 -2.84 12.21
CA ASP A 349 5.24 -1.88 13.28
C ASP A 349 4.99 -0.43 12.81
N LEU A 350 3.94 -0.20 12.01
CA LEU A 350 3.60 1.16 11.60
C LEU A 350 3.06 1.96 12.78
N LYS A 351 3.65 3.14 12.98
CA LYS A 351 3.30 4.17 13.97
C LYS A 351 3.91 5.50 13.53
N SER A 352 3.42 6.60 14.08
CA SER A 352 3.94 7.94 13.78
C SER A 352 5.43 8.12 14.14
N ASP A 353 5.96 7.36 15.12
CA ASP A 353 7.41 7.33 15.43
C ASP A 353 8.26 6.72 14.30
N ASN A 354 7.70 5.75 13.56
CA ASN A 354 8.42 5.01 12.50
C ASN A 354 8.22 5.62 11.11
N VAL A 355 7.58 6.79 11.03
CA VAL A 355 7.45 7.57 9.79
C VAL A 355 8.36 8.78 9.92
N LEU A 356 9.36 8.89 9.05
CA LEU A 356 10.25 10.04 8.97
C LEU A 356 9.65 11.11 8.07
N LEU A 357 9.98 12.37 8.34
CA LEU A 357 9.43 13.52 7.65
C LEU A 357 10.54 14.47 7.22
N GLU A 358 10.44 15.00 6.01
CA GLU A 358 11.14 16.20 5.57
C GLU A 358 10.17 17.11 4.80
N PHE A 359 10.62 18.30 4.41
CA PHE A 359 9.83 19.20 3.57
C PHE A 359 10.48 19.35 2.21
N ASP A 360 9.66 19.39 1.15
CA ASP A 360 10.14 19.77 -0.17
C ASP A 360 10.36 21.29 -0.27
N THR A 361 10.76 21.76 -1.45
CA THR A 361 11.06 23.19 -1.70
C THR A 361 9.86 24.11 -1.50
N ASP A 362 8.65 23.55 -1.59
CA ASP A 362 7.38 24.27 -1.52
C ASP A 362 6.75 24.14 -0.12
N GLY A 363 7.46 23.53 0.84
CA GLY A 363 6.97 23.28 2.18
C GLY A 363 5.96 22.13 2.28
N CYS A 364 5.87 21.27 1.26
CA CYS A 364 5.03 20.08 1.30
C CYS A 364 5.73 18.97 2.13
N PRO A 365 5.07 18.36 3.12
CA PRO A 365 5.66 17.26 3.89
C PRO A 365 5.88 16.03 3.00
N HIS A 366 7.11 15.52 2.98
CA HIS A 366 7.49 14.25 2.37
C HIS A 366 7.65 13.20 3.47
N LEU A 367 6.81 12.17 3.46
CA LEU A 367 6.83 11.07 4.43
C LEU A 367 7.58 9.84 3.93
N VAL A 368 8.31 9.19 4.83
CA VAL A 368 9.09 7.97 4.55
C VAL A 368 8.89 6.95 5.65
N ILE A 369 8.40 5.75 5.30
CA ILE A 369 8.27 4.61 6.22
C ILE A 369 9.66 4.07 6.55
N SER A 370 9.94 3.89 7.83
CA SER A 370 11.22 3.44 8.36
C SER A 370 11.06 2.36 9.44
N ASP A 371 12.17 1.77 9.86
CA ASP A 371 12.26 0.74 10.90
C ASP A 371 11.61 -0.61 10.55
N PHE A 372 12.37 -1.41 9.80
CA PHE A 372 11.90 -2.69 9.26
C PHE A 372 12.15 -3.87 10.20
N GLY A 373 12.63 -3.67 11.42
CA GLY A 373 13.02 -4.75 12.33
C GLY A 373 11.92 -5.78 12.65
N CYS A 374 10.63 -5.41 12.50
CA CYS A 374 9.49 -6.30 12.73
C CYS A 374 8.83 -6.83 11.45
N CYS A 375 9.34 -6.47 10.27
CA CYS A 375 8.67 -6.75 9.02
C CYS A 375 8.58 -8.25 8.71
N LEU A 376 7.54 -8.63 7.98
CA LEU A 376 7.43 -9.92 7.32
C LEU A 376 7.96 -9.77 5.90
N ALA A 377 8.99 -10.52 5.54
CA ALA A 377 9.62 -10.47 4.22
C ALA A 377 10.03 -11.88 3.78
N GLN A 378 9.05 -12.73 3.49
CA GLN A 378 9.27 -14.11 3.06
C GLN A 378 9.66 -14.17 1.58
N SER A 379 10.41 -15.22 1.20
CA SER A 379 10.90 -15.40 -0.17
C SER A 379 9.80 -15.72 -1.18
N ASP A 380 8.80 -16.48 -0.76
CA ASP A 380 7.60 -16.77 -1.54
C ASP A 380 6.76 -15.52 -1.79
N SER A 381 7.17 -14.39 -1.20
CA SER A 381 6.51 -13.10 -1.30
C SER A 381 5.07 -13.15 -0.81
N SER A 382 4.74 -14.16 0.00
CA SER A 382 3.43 -14.27 0.60
C SER A 382 3.35 -13.27 1.76
N LEU A 383 2.22 -12.58 1.85
CA LEU A 383 1.87 -11.78 3.03
C LEU A 383 1.20 -12.66 4.10
N GLN A 384 1.49 -13.96 4.06
CA GLN A 384 0.86 -14.99 4.86
C GLN A 384 1.84 -15.49 5.91
N LEU A 385 1.49 -15.35 7.18
CA LEU A 385 2.32 -15.83 8.29
C LEU A 385 1.72 -17.10 8.87
N PRO A 386 2.41 -18.25 8.78
CA PRO A 386 2.01 -19.44 9.51
C PRO A 386 1.98 -19.17 11.03
N PHE A 387 0.84 -19.42 11.67
CA PHE A 387 0.60 -19.12 13.08
C PHE A 387 0.28 -20.40 13.85
N ASN A 388 1.29 -21.27 13.95
CA ASN A 388 1.19 -22.58 14.59
C ASN A 388 1.35 -22.55 16.12
N SER A 389 1.82 -21.44 16.69
CA SER A 389 2.14 -21.31 18.11
C SER A 389 2.03 -19.86 18.58
N VAL A 390 1.74 -19.66 19.87
CA VAL A 390 1.66 -18.34 20.52
C VAL A 390 3.00 -17.59 20.45
N TRP A 391 4.12 -18.32 20.37
CA TRP A 391 5.48 -17.74 20.32
C TRP A 391 5.86 -17.14 18.97
N VAL A 392 5.05 -17.33 17.92
CA VAL A 392 5.28 -16.70 16.63
C VAL A 392 5.07 -15.20 16.77
N SER A 393 6.12 -14.41 16.53
CA SER A 393 6.03 -12.94 16.55
C SER A 393 5.00 -12.48 15.52
N ARG A 394 4.04 -11.65 15.97
CA ARG A 394 2.96 -11.06 15.14
C ARG A 394 3.23 -9.62 14.70
N GLY A 395 4.35 -9.02 15.12
CA GLY A 395 4.70 -7.63 14.83
C GLY A 395 5.22 -6.90 16.07
N GLY A 396 5.53 -5.61 15.93
CA GLY A 396 6.14 -4.79 17.00
C GLY A 396 5.15 -3.94 17.79
N ASN A 397 4.14 -3.35 17.13
CA ASN A 397 3.19 -2.44 17.76
C ASN A 397 1.93 -3.19 18.19
N ALA A 398 1.83 -3.57 19.45
CA ALA A 398 0.64 -4.25 19.97
C ALA A 398 -0.64 -3.39 19.85
N SER A 399 -0.53 -2.07 20.04
CA SER A 399 -1.68 -1.15 20.01
C SER A 399 -2.23 -0.96 18.60
N LEU A 400 -1.34 -0.88 17.58
CA LEU A 400 -1.75 -0.74 16.18
C LEU A 400 -1.73 -2.04 15.38
N MET A 401 -1.81 -3.17 16.07
CA MET A 401 -1.96 -4.47 15.43
C MET A 401 -3.41 -4.63 14.95
N ALA A 402 -3.59 -4.90 13.65
CA ALA A 402 -4.90 -4.97 13.03
C ALA A 402 -5.79 -6.09 13.64
N PRO A 403 -7.13 -5.97 13.59
CA PRO A 403 -8.05 -6.89 14.26
C PRO A 403 -7.88 -8.36 13.82
N GLU A 404 -7.67 -8.60 12.54
CA GLU A 404 -7.43 -9.94 11.99
C GLU A 404 -6.13 -10.59 12.51
N VAL A 405 -5.18 -9.79 12.99
CA VAL A 405 -3.92 -10.26 13.57
C VAL A 405 -4.06 -10.46 15.09
N THR A 406 -4.71 -9.52 15.80
CA THR A 406 -4.89 -9.62 17.26
C THR A 406 -5.87 -10.70 17.68
N THR A 407 -6.91 -10.94 16.88
CA THR A 407 -7.94 -11.97 17.13
C THR A 407 -7.59 -13.35 16.58
N ALA A 408 -6.46 -13.48 15.87
CA ALA A 408 -5.98 -14.77 15.39
C ALA A 408 -5.67 -15.71 16.57
N VAL A 409 -6.09 -16.97 16.45
CA VAL A 409 -5.82 -18.03 17.44
C VAL A 409 -4.84 -19.02 16.82
N PRO A 410 -3.72 -19.35 17.49
CA PRO A 410 -2.71 -20.21 16.91
C PRO A 410 -3.22 -21.65 16.79
N GLY A 411 -2.80 -22.34 15.73
CA GLY A 411 -3.19 -23.72 15.48
C GLY A 411 -2.52 -24.33 14.25
N CYS A 412 -2.61 -25.65 14.13
CA CYS A 412 -2.08 -26.36 12.97
C CYS A 412 -2.76 -25.86 11.68
N GLY A 413 -1.96 -25.41 10.71
CA GLY A 413 -2.46 -24.89 9.44
C GLY A 413 -3.10 -23.49 9.50
N VAL A 414 -3.09 -22.83 10.66
CA VAL A 414 -3.57 -21.45 10.77
C VAL A 414 -2.56 -20.49 10.14
N VAL A 415 -3.07 -19.52 9.38
CA VAL A 415 -2.28 -18.50 8.70
C VAL A 415 -2.91 -17.14 8.96
N ILE A 416 -2.08 -16.15 9.27
CA ILE A 416 -2.48 -14.74 9.38
C ILE A 416 -2.17 -14.05 8.06
N ASP A 417 -3.18 -13.39 7.47
CA ASP A 417 -3.01 -12.58 6.27
C ASP A 417 -2.72 -11.12 6.64
N TYR A 418 -1.53 -10.63 6.25
CA TYR A 418 -1.09 -9.26 6.47
C TYR A 418 -1.38 -8.32 5.29
N SER A 419 -2.03 -8.78 4.21
CA SER A 419 -2.27 -8.02 2.97
C SER A 419 -2.99 -6.67 3.14
N LYS A 420 -3.70 -6.49 4.27
CA LYS A 420 -4.42 -5.25 4.59
C LYS A 420 -4.17 -4.76 6.02
N ALA A 421 -3.24 -5.38 6.75
CA ALA A 421 -2.97 -5.06 8.15
C ALA A 421 -2.33 -3.68 8.30
N ASP A 422 -1.29 -3.38 7.51
CA ASP A 422 -0.61 -2.08 7.52
C ASP A 422 -1.54 -0.94 7.05
N ALA A 423 -2.46 -1.22 6.12
CA ALA A 423 -3.46 -0.25 5.69
C ALA A 423 -4.41 0.17 6.84
N TRP A 424 -4.73 -0.76 7.75
CA TRP A 424 -5.50 -0.44 8.96
C TRP A 424 -4.70 0.44 9.92
N ALA A 425 -3.42 0.17 10.10
CA ALA A 425 -2.53 1.01 10.92
C ALA A 425 -2.45 2.45 10.35
N VAL A 426 -2.40 2.62 9.03
CA VAL A 426 -2.50 3.95 8.39
C VAL A 426 -3.82 4.64 8.72
N GLY A 427 -4.95 3.91 8.75
CA GLY A 427 -6.24 4.45 9.19
C GLY A 427 -6.21 5.00 10.62
N ALA A 428 -5.50 4.32 11.54
CA ALA A 428 -5.33 4.79 12.91
C ALA A 428 -4.43 6.04 12.98
N ILE A 429 -3.27 6.02 12.33
CA ILE A 429 -2.32 7.15 12.26
C ILE A 429 -2.97 8.39 11.62
N SER A 430 -3.95 8.20 10.73
CA SER A 430 -4.65 9.31 10.07
C SER A 430 -5.36 10.23 11.07
N TYR A 431 -5.80 9.75 12.23
CA TYR A 431 -6.37 10.62 13.27
C TYR A 431 -5.36 11.63 13.77
N GLU A 432 -4.13 11.19 14.05
CA GLU A 432 -3.02 12.06 14.47
C GLU A 432 -2.72 13.11 13.40
N ILE A 433 -2.70 12.71 12.12
CA ILE A 433 -2.47 13.60 10.98
C ILE A 433 -3.53 14.72 10.89
N PHE A 434 -4.76 14.46 11.32
CA PHE A 434 -5.86 15.45 11.33
C PHE A 434 -6.07 16.10 12.71
N GLY A 435 -5.04 16.11 13.56
CA GLY A 435 -5.05 16.81 14.85
C GLY A 435 -5.94 16.16 15.91
N GLN A 436 -6.31 14.89 15.73
CA GLN A 436 -7.06 14.11 16.71
C GLN A 436 -6.13 13.13 17.44
N LEU A 437 -6.53 12.70 18.64
CA LEU A 437 -5.83 11.61 19.31
C LEU A 437 -6.02 10.30 18.53
N ASN A 438 -4.95 9.49 18.44
CA ASN A 438 -5.07 8.15 17.89
C ASN A 438 -6.08 7.33 18.72
N PRO A 439 -7.15 6.77 18.12
CA PRO A 439 -8.20 6.07 18.86
C PRO A 439 -7.70 4.83 19.61
N PHE A 440 -6.54 4.29 19.27
CA PHE A 440 -5.99 3.04 19.80
C PHE A 440 -4.79 3.23 20.73
N TYR A 441 -4.36 4.48 20.97
CA TYR A 441 -3.35 4.79 21.98
C TYR A 441 -4.02 5.19 23.31
N ARG A 442 -3.37 4.84 24.44
CA ARG A 442 -3.71 5.17 25.86
C ARG A 442 -4.60 4.14 26.62
N ALA A 443 -4.59 4.28 27.95
CA ALA A 443 -5.27 3.42 28.92
C ALA A 443 -6.81 3.39 28.84
N VAL A 444 -7.41 4.36 28.13
CA VAL A 444 -8.87 4.47 27.88
C VAL A 444 -9.16 4.45 26.37
N GLY A 445 -8.15 4.13 25.55
CA GLY A 445 -8.30 4.00 24.10
C GLY A 445 -9.09 2.74 23.72
N LEU A 446 -9.51 2.67 22.45
CA LEU A 446 -10.11 1.48 21.88
C LEU A 446 -9.05 0.38 21.76
N GLU A 447 -9.42 -0.87 22.04
CA GLU A 447 -8.54 -1.99 21.78
C GLU A 447 -8.85 -2.57 20.39
N SER A 448 -7.81 -2.76 19.57
CA SER A 448 -7.99 -3.30 18.21
C SER A 448 -8.72 -4.65 18.21
N ARG A 449 -8.54 -5.46 19.26
CA ARG A 449 -9.19 -6.78 19.42
C ARG A 449 -10.71 -6.73 19.53
N ASN A 450 -11.32 -5.68 20.10
CA ASN A 450 -12.76 -5.70 20.45
C ASN A 450 -13.54 -4.42 20.14
N TYR A 451 -12.90 -3.34 19.66
CA TYR A 451 -13.61 -2.10 19.34
C TYR A 451 -14.77 -2.34 18.38
N GLN A 452 -15.82 -1.55 18.48
CA GLN A 452 -16.89 -1.47 17.51
C GLN A 452 -16.67 -0.26 16.60
N GLU A 453 -16.90 -0.42 15.30
CA GLU A 453 -16.63 0.64 14.31
C GLU A 453 -17.42 1.94 14.58
N LYS A 454 -18.57 1.84 15.24
CA LYS A 454 -19.38 3.00 15.68
C LYS A 454 -18.77 3.80 16.84
N GLN A 455 -17.80 3.23 17.56
CA GLN A 455 -17.09 3.89 18.66
C GLN A 455 -15.91 4.74 18.16
N LEU A 456 -15.57 4.62 16.87
CA LEU A 456 -14.52 5.44 16.29
C LEU A 456 -14.92 6.93 16.39
N PRO A 457 -14.04 7.81 16.88
CA PRO A 457 -14.32 9.24 16.95
C PRO A 457 -14.58 9.80 15.56
N THR A 458 -15.48 10.78 15.46
CA THR A 458 -15.71 11.52 14.22
C THR A 458 -14.54 12.45 13.95
N LEU A 459 -14.06 12.47 12.70
CA LEU A 459 -13.07 13.44 12.27
C LEU A 459 -13.72 14.83 12.15
N PRO A 460 -12.95 15.93 12.25
CA PRO A 460 -13.46 17.28 12.05
C PRO A 460 -14.16 17.43 10.70
N SER A 461 -15.27 18.18 10.66
CA SER A 461 -16.06 18.42 9.43
C SER A 461 -15.28 19.14 8.34
N SER A 462 -14.19 19.82 8.70
CA SER A 462 -13.27 20.47 7.78
C SER A 462 -12.39 19.50 6.99
N VAL A 463 -12.27 18.24 7.44
CA VAL A 463 -11.63 17.16 6.66
C VAL A 463 -12.56 16.78 5.50
N PRO A 464 -12.08 16.71 4.24
CA PRO A 464 -12.94 16.35 3.12
C PRO A 464 -13.63 15.00 3.31
N ASP A 465 -14.92 14.93 3.01
CA ASP A 465 -15.73 13.73 3.22
C ASP A 465 -15.16 12.45 2.58
N ASP A 466 -14.63 12.57 1.36
CA ASP A 466 -14.04 11.43 0.64
C ASP A 466 -12.80 10.90 1.40
N VAL A 467 -12.08 11.76 2.14
CA VAL A 467 -10.95 11.37 3.02
C VAL A 467 -11.45 10.73 4.31
N GLN A 468 -12.49 11.31 4.94
CA GLN A 468 -13.12 10.72 6.12
C GLN A 468 -13.66 9.31 5.81
N LEU A 469 -14.25 9.13 4.62
CA LEU A 469 -14.71 7.84 4.12
C LEU A 469 -13.56 6.84 4.00
N VAL A 470 -12.44 7.23 3.39
CA VAL A 470 -11.25 6.36 3.27
C VAL A 470 -10.78 5.91 4.64
N ILE A 471 -10.61 6.81 5.60
CA ILE A 471 -10.15 6.48 6.96
C ILE A 471 -11.11 5.51 7.65
N ARG A 472 -12.42 5.76 7.55
CA ARG A 472 -13.45 4.87 8.10
C ARG A 472 -13.41 3.48 7.47
N LEU A 473 -13.17 3.39 6.15
CA LEU A 473 -13.06 2.12 5.45
C LEU A 473 -11.78 1.35 5.80
N LEU A 474 -10.66 2.05 5.97
CA LEU A 474 -9.40 1.45 6.43
C LEU A 474 -9.55 0.83 7.83
N LEU A 475 -10.36 1.44 8.71
CA LEU A 475 -10.63 0.94 10.05
C LEU A 475 -11.80 -0.06 10.13
N ARG A 476 -12.21 -0.67 9.01
CA ARG A 476 -13.12 -1.83 9.05
C ARG A 476 -12.44 -3.03 9.72
N ARG A 477 -13.14 -3.70 10.63
CA ARG A 477 -12.62 -4.87 11.35
C ARG A 477 -12.46 -6.08 10.46
N ASN A 478 -13.43 -6.32 9.59
CA ASN A 478 -13.37 -7.41 8.63
C ASN A 478 -12.46 -7.01 7.45
N PRO A 479 -11.30 -7.65 7.25
CA PRO A 479 -10.36 -7.28 6.18
C PRO A 479 -10.96 -7.47 4.77
N ASN A 480 -11.98 -8.32 4.60
CA ASN A 480 -12.67 -8.48 3.32
C ASN A 480 -13.56 -7.27 2.95
N LYS A 481 -13.93 -6.46 3.94
CA LYS A 481 -14.66 -5.19 3.75
C LYS A 481 -13.74 -3.97 3.74
N ARG A 482 -12.45 -4.18 4.02
CA ARG A 482 -11.41 -3.14 4.01
C ARG A 482 -10.82 -3.04 2.59
N PRO A 483 -10.68 -1.85 2.01
CA PRO A 483 -9.95 -1.68 0.77
C PRO A 483 -8.46 -2.05 0.97
N SER A 484 -7.80 -2.50 -0.10
CA SER A 484 -6.33 -2.59 -0.09
C SER A 484 -5.71 -1.19 0.00
N ALA A 485 -4.42 -1.11 0.36
CA ALA A 485 -3.69 0.14 0.34
C ALA A 485 -3.74 0.82 -1.04
N ARG A 486 -3.64 0.02 -2.12
CA ARG A 486 -3.76 0.53 -3.50
C ARG A 486 -5.10 1.17 -3.79
N VAL A 487 -6.19 0.46 -3.47
CA VAL A 487 -7.56 0.95 -3.71
C VAL A 487 -7.81 2.22 -2.89
N ALA A 488 -7.41 2.24 -1.62
CA ALA A 488 -7.54 3.41 -0.75
C ALA A 488 -6.74 4.62 -1.27
N ALA A 489 -5.50 4.40 -1.74
CA ALA A 489 -4.72 5.47 -2.37
C ALA A 489 -5.36 5.96 -3.68
N ASN A 490 -5.93 5.06 -4.50
CA ASN A 490 -6.68 5.46 -5.70
C ASN A 490 -7.90 6.33 -5.36
N MET A 491 -8.62 6.02 -4.28
CA MET A 491 -9.72 6.87 -3.79
C MET A 491 -9.22 8.28 -3.46
N LEU A 492 -8.08 8.40 -2.77
CA LEU A 492 -7.49 9.71 -2.44
C LEU A 492 -6.96 10.45 -3.69
N HIS A 493 -6.35 9.76 -4.64
CA HIS A 493 -5.96 10.36 -5.93
C HIS A 493 -7.17 10.96 -6.67
N LEU A 494 -8.27 10.21 -6.74
CA LEU A 494 -9.50 10.67 -7.37
C LEU A 494 -10.16 11.82 -6.58
N SER A 495 -10.09 11.80 -5.26
CA SER A 495 -10.58 12.89 -4.40
C SER A 495 -9.77 14.18 -4.60
N LEU A 496 -8.44 14.07 -4.68
CA LEU A 496 -7.55 15.22 -4.82
C LEU A 496 -7.57 15.82 -6.24
N TRP A 497 -7.46 14.97 -7.27
CA TRP A 497 -7.26 15.42 -8.66
C TRP A 497 -8.35 14.98 -9.65
N GLY A 498 -9.26 14.09 -9.25
CA GLY A 498 -10.27 13.45 -10.11
C GLY A 498 -11.72 13.93 -9.93
N ARG A 499 -12.00 14.95 -9.09
CA ARG A 499 -13.38 15.37 -8.75
C ARG A 499 -14.28 15.64 -9.96
N LYS A 500 -13.77 16.31 -11.00
CA LYS A 500 -14.53 16.58 -12.24
C LYS A 500 -14.90 15.29 -13.00
N ALA A 501 -14.01 14.29 -12.99
CA ALA A 501 -14.28 12.98 -13.60
C ALA A 501 -15.31 12.17 -12.80
N LEU A 502 -15.36 12.37 -11.48
CA LEU A 502 -16.32 11.71 -10.59
C LEU A 502 -17.72 12.36 -10.57
N ALA A 503 -17.86 13.63 -10.96
CA ALA A 503 -19.11 14.38 -10.83
C ALA A 503 -20.21 13.95 -11.83
N ASN A 504 -19.85 13.33 -12.95
CA ASN A 504 -20.76 13.08 -14.10
C ASN A 504 -20.90 11.59 -14.46
N GLN A 505 -20.90 10.68 -13.48
CA GLN A 505 -20.94 9.24 -13.73
C GLN A 505 -22.36 8.70 -13.98
N ASP A 506 -22.73 8.65 -15.26
CA ASP A 506 -23.72 7.71 -15.81
C ASP A 506 -23.02 6.42 -16.29
N SER A 507 -23.78 5.43 -16.81
CA SER A 507 -23.27 4.15 -17.35
C SER A 507 -22.15 4.24 -18.41
N ALA A 508 -21.82 5.44 -18.91
CA ALA A 508 -20.64 5.74 -19.73
C ALA A 508 -19.36 6.11 -18.92
N GLY A 509 -19.37 5.94 -17.60
CA GLY A 509 -18.41 6.51 -16.65
C GLY A 509 -16.94 6.14 -16.87
N MET A 510 -16.64 4.95 -17.39
CA MET A 510 -15.26 4.52 -17.61
C MET A 510 -14.57 5.23 -18.78
N ARG A 511 -15.30 5.64 -19.83
CA ARG A 511 -14.71 6.42 -20.93
C ARG A 511 -14.25 7.80 -20.45
N LYS A 512 -15.09 8.49 -19.66
CA LYS A 512 -14.73 9.79 -19.06
C LYS A 512 -13.53 9.69 -18.12
N LEU A 513 -13.38 8.54 -17.44
CA LEU A 513 -12.23 8.28 -16.58
C LEU A 513 -10.94 8.07 -17.41
N ALA A 514 -11.02 7.35 -18.53
CA ALA A 514 -9.89 7.19 -19.45
C ALA A 514 -9.46 8.54 -20.05
N ASP A 515 -10.40 9.39 -20.47
CA ASP A 515 -10.10 10.75 -20.96
C ASP A 515 -9.42 11.60 -19.88
N TRP A 516 -9.90 11.50 -18.63
CA TRP A 516 -9.27 12.17 -17.51
C TRP A 516 -7.86 11.63 -17.25
N LEU A 517 -7.63 10.32 -17.29
CA LEU A 517 -6.31 9.70 -17.11
C LEU A 517 -5.32 10.15 -18.19
N LEU A 518 -5.77 10.27 -19.45
CA LEU A 518 -4.96 10.81 -20.54
C LEU A 518 -4.61 12.29 -20.30
N CYS A 519 -5.59 13.11 -19.91
CA CYS A 519 -5.35 14.50 -19.53
C CYS A 519 -4.37 14.63 -18.36
N GLN A 520 -4.54 13.82 -17.30
CA GLN A 520 -3.64 13.80 -16.15
C GLN A 520 -2.24 13.37 -16.56
N SER A 521 -2.11 12.38 -17.44
CA SER A 521 -0.82 11.94 -17.98
C SER A 521 -0.09 13.08 -18.68
N ALA A 522 -0.78 13.83 -19.53
CA ALA A 522 -0.22 15.01 -20.18
C ALA A 522 0.22 16.07 -19.16
N VAL A 523 -0.61 16.38 -18.15
CA VAL A 523 -0.29 17.34 -17.09
C VAL A 523 0.97 16.93 -16.32
N VAL A 524 1.08 15.66 -15.91
CA VAL A 524 2.24 15.17 -15.15
C VAL A 524 3.51 15.17 -15.99
N LEU A 525 3.42 14.86 -17.28
CA LEU A 525 4.55 14.95 -18.20
C LEU A 525 5.01 16.40 -18.39
N LEU A 526 4.09 17.33 -18.60
CA LEU A 526 4.39 18.76 -18.77
C LEU A 526 5.01 19.35 -17.50
N LYS A 527 4.46 19.05 -16.32
CA LYS A 527 5.05 19.45 -15.03
C LYS A 527 6.47 18.89 -14.85
N GLY A 528 6.73 17.68 -15.34
CA GLY A 528 8.05 17.06 -15.32
C GLY A 528 9.07 17.71 -16.26
N CYS A 529 8.63 18.52 -17.23
CA CYS A 529 9.48 19.26 -18.17
C CYS A 529 9.83 20.67 -17.68
N SER A 530 9.08 21.24 -16.72
CA SER A 530 9.21 22.62 -16.26
C SER A 530 10.36 22.89 -15.28
N GLY A 531 11.34 21.99 -15.15
CA GLY A 531 12.45 22.15 -14.20
C GLY A 531 12.08 21.88 -12.73
N PRO A 532 13.01 22.09 -11.78
CA PRO A 532 12.87 21.68 -10.36
C PRO A 532 11.94 22.56 -9.51
N SER A 533 11.15 23.46 -10.09
CA SER A 533 10.45 24.55 -9.38
C SER A 533 8.96 24.29 -9.09
N GLY A 534 8.55 23.05 -8.87
CA GLY A 534 7.15 22.73 -8.54
C GLY A 534 7.03 21.57 -7.55
N ASN A 535 5.90 21.56 -6.83
CA ASN A 535 5.59 20.66 -5.72
C ASN A 535 5.99 19.22 -6.05
N ARG A 536 7.14 18.83 -5.51
CA ARG A 536 7.84 17.62 -5.92
C ARG A 536 7.10 16.40 -5.40
N VAL A 537 6.52 16.50 -4.22
CA VAL A 537 5.72 15.44 -3.59
C VAL A 537 4.46 15.17 -4.40
N GLU A 538 3.67 16.19 -4.74
CA GLU A 538 2.44 16.00 -5.53
C GLU A 538 2.75 15.40 -6.91
N VAL A 539 3.79 15.87 -7.60
CA VAL A 539 4.17 15.32 -8.91
C VAL A 539 4.66 13.87 -8.80
N GLU A 540 5.42 13.54 -7.74
CA GLU A 540 5.86 12.16 -7.48
C GLU A 540 4.66 11.24 -7.17
N LEU A 541 3.68 11.70 -6.39
CA LEU A 541 2.43 10.97 -6.14
C LEU A 541 1.62 10.73 -7.41
N GLN A 542 1.39 11.77 -8.21
CA GLN A 542 0.67 11.65 -9.48
C GLN A 542 1.40 10.71 -10.45
N ARG A 543 2.74 10.75 -10.48
CA ARG A 543 3.55 9.80 -11.26
C ARG A 543 3.42 8.37 -10.74
N SER A 544 3.46 8.17 -9.41
CA SER A 544 3.28 6.85 -8.79
C SER A 544 1.93 6.26 -9.20
N PHE A 545 0.85 7.04 -9.06
CA PHE A 545 -0.49 6.66 -9.46
C PHE A 545 -0.54 6.16 -10.90
N LEU A 546 -0.05 6.97 -11.85
CA LEU A 546 -0.06 6.62 -13.27
C LEU A 546 0.82 5.40 -13.59
N SER A 547 1.92 5.21 -12.88
CA SER A 547 2.81 4.04 -13.04
C SER A 547 2.22 2.73 -12.50
N ASN A 548 1.25 2.84 -11.60
CA ASN A 548 0.65 1.74 -10.85
C ASN A 548 -0.86 1.56 -11.16
N LEU A 549 -1.33 2.16 -12.26
CA LEU A 549 -2.71 2.02 -12.70
C LEU A 549 -3.05 0.56 -12.95
N ASP A 550 -4.18 0.16 -12.37
CA ASP A 550 -4.89 -1.08 -12.65
C ASP A 550 -6.38 -0.74 -12.75
N LEU A 551 -7.05 -1.31 -13.76
CA LEU A 551 -8.43 -0.96 -14.08
C LEU A 551 -9.41 -1.46 -13.01
N GLU A 552 -9.17 -2.64 -12.45
CA GLU A 552 -10.06 -3.25 -11.45
C GLU A 552 -9.94 -2.52 -10.11
N ASP A 553 -8.71 -2.20 -9.68
CA ASP A 553 -8.47 -1.40 -8.48
C ASP A 553 -9.10 -0.01 -8.61
N LEU A 554 -8.99 0.62 -9.78
CA LEU A 554 -9.56 1.94 -10.05
C LEU A 554 -11.09 1.91 -10.04
N ARG A 555 -11.71 0.90 -10.66
CA ARG A 555 -13.17 0.68 -10.61
C ARG A 555 -13.65 0.47 -9.18
N THR A 556 -12.90 -0.30 -8.40
CA THR A 556 -13.21 -0.57 -7.01
C THR A 556 -13.15 0.73 -6.19
N ALA A 557 -12.12 1.56 -6.39
CA ALA A 557 -12.00 2.86 -5.74
C ALA A 557 -13.17 3.80 -6.08
N VAL A 558 -13.53 3.89 -7.37
CA VAL A 558 -14.70 4.67 -7.81
C VAL A 558 -15.99 4.14 -7.14
N GLY A 559 -16.17 2.82 -7.11
CA GLY A 559 -17.34 2.19 -6.47
C GLY A 559 -17.48 2.55 -4.99
N PHE A 560 -16.39 2.54 -4.22
CA PHE A 560 -16.40 2.97 -2.83
C PHE A 560 -16.77 4.45 -2.68
N LEU A 561 -16.21 5.33 -3.52
CA LEU A 561 -16.51 6.77 -3.46
C LEU A 561 -17.98 7.07 -3.80
N LEU A 562 -18.54 6.42 -4.83
CA LEU A 562 -19.95 6.57 -5.19
C LEU A 562 -20.86 6.06 -4.07
N TYR A 563 -20.58 4.89 -3.52
CA TYR A 563 -21.32 4.33 -2.40
C TYR A 563 -21.33 5.29 -1.19
N GLY A 564 -20.19 5.88 -0.85
CA GLY A 564 -20.10 6.84 0.23
C GLY A 564 -20.83 8.18 -0.04
N ARG A 565 -21.03 8.55 -1.30
CA ARG A 565 -21.86 9.72 -1.68
C ARG A 565 -23.34 9.41 -1.54
N GLU A 566 -23.78 8.24 -2.01
CA GLU A 566 -25.17 7.78 -1.87
C GLU A 566 -25.59 7.68 -0.39
N GLN A 567 -24.73 7.12 0.47
CA GLN A 567 -25.02 7.05 1.91
C GLN A 567 -25.20 8.43 2.55
N ARG A 568 -24.35 9.41 2.19
CA ARG A 568 -24.48 10.78 2.68
C ARG A 568 -25.78 11.42 2.23
N GLN A 569 -26.13 11.25 0.96
CA GLN A 569 -27.36 11.81 0.41
C GLN A 569 -28.60 11.19 1.08
N ALA A 570 -28.58 9.89 1.36
CA ALA A 570 -29.64 9.23 2.14
C ALA A 570 -29.73 9.77 3.58
N CYS A 571 -28.61 10.00 4.26
CA CYS A 571 -28.60 10.59 5.60
C CYS A 571 -29.16 12.03 5.61
N ILE A 572 -28.78 12.86 4.63
CA ILE A 572 -29.28 14.25 4.50
C ILE A 572 -30.78 14.26 4.23
N LEU A 573 -31.30 13.33 3.42
CA LEU A 573 -32.74 13.24 3.13
C LEU A 573 -33.57 12.66 4.28
N SER A 574 -32.91 12.02 5.26
CA SER A 574 -33.56 11.42 6.45
C SER A 574 -33.47 12.28 7.72
N ALA A 575 -32.67 13.35 7.69
CA ALA A 575 -32.52 14.33 8.77
C ALA A 575 -33.33 15.58 8.43
#